data_AF-A0A0F9CII6-F1
#
_entry.id   AF-A0A0F9CII6-F1
#
_cell.length_a   1.000
_cell.length_b   1.000
_cell.length_c   1.000
_cell.angle_alpha   90.00
_cell.angle_beta   90.00
_cell.angle_gamma   90.00
#
_symmetry.space_group_name_H-M   'P 1'
#
loop_
_entity.id
_entity.type
_entity.pdbx_description
1 polymer ?
#
loop_
_entity_poly.entity_id
_entity_poly.type
_entity_poly.pdbx_seq_one_letter_code
_entity_poly.pdbx_strand_id
1 'polypeptide(L)'
;MPKPGTKPLPTKIKELRGGKNTYHRKPNKKEPQPETSDKVPKAPAYLSKVAQAEWRRMAKELHGVGLLTKVDIVALAAYCECFANWVDITVKLQRTGLYIKSPIKRDKSRMVDGKMVEGKILSGGNIVQSPLWAIKNRAELE
;
A
#
# COMPACT_ATOMS: atom_id res chain seq x y z
N MET A 1 -24.90 36.10 -3.29
CA MET A 1 -23.60 36.04 -3.99
C MET A 1 -23.76 35.26 -5.29
N PRO A 2 -23.11 35.64 -6.40
CA PRO A 2 -23.13 34.85 -7.64
C PRO A 2 -22.50 33.47 -7.39
N LYS A 3 -23.08 32.40 -7.94
CA LYS A 3 -22.48 31.05 -7.85
C LYS A 3 -21.26 30.98 -8.78
N PRO A 4 -20.13 30.41 -8.35
CA PRO A 4 -19.00 30.14 -9.24
C PRO A 4 -19.46 29.34 -10.45
N GLY A 5 -18.95 29.70 -11.63
CA GLY A 5 -19.20 28.94 -12.86
C GLY A 5 -18.66 27.51 -12.76
N THR A 6 -19.19 26.63 -13.61
CA THR A 6 -18.70 25.25 -13.73
C THR A 6 -17.22 25.22 -14.11
N LYS A 7 -16.47 24.30 -13.49
CA LYS A 7 -15.06 24.08 -13.85
C LYS A 7 -14.95 23.72 -15.34
N PRO A 8 -13.99 24.30 -16.07
CA PRO A 8 -13.84 23.99 -17.48
C PRO A 8 -13.46 22.53 -17.69
N LEU A 9 -14.03 21.89 -18.72
CA LEU A 9 -13.64 20.55 -19.13
C LEU A 9 -12.17 20.52 -19.60
N PRO A 10 -11.42 19.44 -19.32
CA PRO A 10 -10.08 19.22 -19.87
C PRO A 10 -10.04 19.31 -21.40
N THR A 11 -8.92 19.77 -21.96
CA THR A 11 -8.79 20.01 -23.41
C THR A 11 -8.96 18.72 -24.22
N LYS A 12 -8.36 17.60 -23.78
CA LYS A 12 -8.48 16.29 -24.45
C LYS A 12 -9.93 15.80 -24.54
N ILE A 13 -10.76 16.10 -23.52
CA ILE A 13 -12.19 15.75 -23.53
C ILE A 13 -12.98 16.66 -24.49
N LYS A 14 -12.63 17.95 -24.58
CA LYS A 14 -13.26 18.88 -25.51
C LYS A 14 -12.99 18.50 -26.97
N GLU A 15 -11.77 18.06 -27.26
CA GLU A 15 -11.35 17.56 -28.58
C GLU A 15 -12.16 16.31 -28.97
N LEU A 16 -12.25 15.31 -28.08
CA LEU A 16 -13.03 14.10 -28.31
C LEU A 16 -14.52 14.37 -28.56
N ARG A 17 -15.09 15.41 -27.94
CA ARG A 17 -16.51 15.81 -28.11
C ARG A 17 -16.77 16.59 -29.41
N GLY A 18 -15.78 16.72 -30.29
CA GLY A 18 -15.95 17.29 -31.62
C GLY A 18 -15.93 18.81 -31.70
N GLY A 19 -15.47 19.52 -30.66
CA GLY A 19 -15.06 20.93 -30.76
C GLY A 19 -16.09 21.97 -31.24
N LYS A 20 -17.36 21.63 -31.49
CA LYS A 20 -18.31 22.53 -32.20
C LYS A 20 -18.55 23.89 -31.53
N ASN A 21 -18.28 24.02 -30.22
CA ASN A 21 -18.36 25.30 -29.48
C ASN A 21 -16.99 25.93 -29.14
N THR A 22 -15.89 25.43 -29.74
CA THR A 22 -14.51 25.89 -29.47
C THR A 22 -13.99 26.94 -30.45
N TYR A 23 -14.68 27.21 -31.56
CA TYR A 23 -14.23 28.21 -32.55
C TYR A 23 -14.00 29.61 -31.92
N HIS A 24 -14.77 29.96 -30.89
CA HIS A 24 -14.61 31.21 -30.14
C HIS A 24 -13.83 31.08 -28.82
N ARG A 25 -13.50 29.86 -28.37
CA ARG A 25 -12.75 29.60 -27.13
C ARG A 25 -11.51 28.78 -27.42
N LYS A 26 -10.38 29.47 -27.54
CA LYS A 26 -9.05 28.85 -27.72
C LYS A 26 -8.81 27.80 -26.62
N PRO A 27 -8.22 26.63 -26.96
CA PRO A 27 -7.89 25.60 -25.98
C PRO A 27 -6.90 26.14 -24.94
N ASN A 28 -6.97 25.61 -23.72
CA ASN A 28 -6.08 26.04 -22.65
C ASN A 28 -4.70 25.41 -22.87
N LYS A 29 -3.75 26.21 -23.37
CA LYS A 29 -2.36 25.77 -23.61
C LYS A 29 -1.55 25.56 -22.32
N LYS A 30 -2.07 26.01 -21.17
CA LYS A 30 -1.39 25.90 -19.87
C LYS A 30 -1.82 24.66 -19.08
N GLU A 31 -2.50 23.70 -19.72
CA GLU A 31 -2.81 22.43 -19.06
C GLU A 31 -1.53 21.62 -18.84
N PRO A 32 -1.31 21.07 -17.64
CA PRO A 32 -0.15 20.22 -17.38
C PRO A 32 -0.26 18.94 -18.20
N GLN A 33 0.76 18.68 -19.02
CA GLN A 33 0.90 17.43 -19.76
C GLN A 33 1.93 16.57 -19.03
N PRO A 34 1.52 15.44 -18.42
CA PRO A 34 2.47 14.58 -17.72
C PRO A 34 3.41 13.96 -18.74
N GLU A 35 4.71 14.05 -18.47
CA GLU A 35 5.73 13.47 -19.34
C GLU A 35 5.69 11.94 -19.25
N THR A 36 5.45 11.28 -20.38
CA THR A 36 5.60 9.83 -20.53
C THR A 36 7.02 9.50 -21.03
N SER A 37 7.57 8.37 -20.60
CA SER A 37 8.85 7.89 -21.14
C SER A 37 8.61 7.01 -22.36
N ASP A 38 9.44 7.12 -23.39
CA ASP A 38 9.38 6.24 -24.57
C ASP A 38 9.70 4.77 -24.23
N LYS A 39 10.44 4.54 -23.14
CA LYS A 39 10.87 3.22 -22.69
C LYS A 39 10.25 2.90 -21.33
N VAL A 40 10.06 1.61 -21.07
CA VAL A 40 9.66 1.13 -19.75
C VAL A 40 10.71 1.58 -18.72
N PRO A 41 10.32 2.30 -17.66
CA PRO A 41 11.25 2.77 -16.65
C PRO A 41 11.86 1.60 -15.88
N LYS A 42 13.15 1.72 -15.58
CA LYS A 42 13.87 0.73 -14.77
C LYS A 42 13.35 0.74 -13.33
N ALA A 43 13.31 -0.44 -12.72
CA ALA A 43 12.97 -0.57 -11.30
C ALA A 43 14.00 0.19 -10.44
N PRO A 44 13.56 0.98 -9.44
CA PRO A 44 14.46 1.61 -8.49
C PRO A 44 15.31 0.60 -7.72
N ALA A 45 16.59 0.92 -7.49
CA ALA A 45 17.55 0.01 -6.87
C ALA A 45 17.26 -0.32 -5.39
N TYR A 46 16.51 0.55 -4.70
CA TYR A 46 16.14 0.34 -3.29
C TYR A 46 15.01 -0.67 -3.11
N LEU A 47 14.35 -1.13 -4.19
CA LEU A 47 13.26 -2.10 -4.10
C LEU A 47 13.78 -3.49 -3.73
N SER A 48 13.00 -4.21 -2.92
CA SER A 48 13.22 -5.62 -2.62
C SER A 48 13.14 -6.50 -3.87
N LYS A 49 13.74 -7.69 -3.86
CA LYS A 49 13.79 -8.58 -5.03
C LYS A 49 12.39 -8.96 -5.55
N VAL A 50 11.44 -9.19 -4.64
CA VAL A 50 10.04 -9.50 -4.99
C VAL A 50 9.36 -8.26 -5.58
N ALA A 51 9.57 -7.08 -4.98
CA ALA A 51 9.06 -5.82 -5.51
C ALA A 51 9.61 -5.51 -6.92
N GLN A 52 10.88 -5.79 -7.19
CA GLN A 52 11.48 -5.63 -8.53
C GLN A 52 10.89 -6.60 -9.56
N ALA A 53 10.51 -7.81 -9.16
CA ALA A 53 9.80 -8.74 -10.05
C ALA A 53 8.40 -8.21 -10.39
N GLU A 54 7.68 -7.71 -9.39
CA GLU A 54 6.35 -7.13 -9.59
C GLU A 54 6.40 -5.83 -10.42
N TRP A 55 7.43 -5.00 -10.20
CA TRP A 55 7.70 -3.84 -11.05
C TRP A 55 7.82 -4.24 -12.51
N ARG A 56 8.60 -5.29 -12.82
CA ARG A 56 8.77 -5.73 -14.22
C ARG A 56 7.46 -6.22 -14.85
N ARG A 57 6.55 -6.80 -14.07
CA ARG A 57 5.22 -7.22 -14.50
C ARG A 57 4.34 -6.01 -14.79
N MET A 58 4.13 -5.16 -13.78
CA MET A 58 3.18 -4.04 -13.84
C MET A 58 3.68 -2.89 -14.72
N ALA A 59 4.96 -2.53 -14.65
CA ALA A 59 5.50 -1.43 -15.44
C ALA A 59 5.40 -1.70 -16.95
N LYS A 60 5.54 -2.97 -17.37
CA LYS A 60 5.40 -3.37 -18.78
C LYS A 60 3.96 -3.17 -19.27
N GLU A 61 2.97 -3.60 -18.49
CA GLU A 61 1.55 -3.46 -18.84
C GLU A 61 1.11 -1.98 -18.82
N LEU A 62 1.45 -1.24 -17.75
CA LEU A 62 1.09 0.17 -17.60
C LEU A 62 1.74 1.06 -18.66
N HIS A 63 2.99 0.76 -19.05
CA HIS A 63 3.66 1.46 -20.14
C HIS A 63 3.02 1.14 -21.50
N GLY A 64 2.66 -0.13 -21.74
CA GLY A 64 2.02 -0.54 -23.00
C GLY A 64 0.66 0.14 -23.27
N VAL A 65 -0.07 0.51 -22.22
CA VAL A 65 -1.36 1.25 -22.31
C VAL A 65 -1.15 2.78 -22.24
N GLY A 66 0.08 3.26 -22.01
CA GLY A 66 0.39 4.69 -21.91
C GLY A 66 -0.08 5.35 -20.61
N LEU A 67 -0.27 4.58 -19.54
CA LEU A 67 -0.68 5.07 -18.22
C LEU A 67 0.50 5.39 -17.29
N LEU A 68 1.70 4.91 -17.61
CA LEU A 68 2.87 5.12 -16.77
C LEU A 68 3.59 6.42 -17.13
N THR A 69 3.43 7.44 -16.29
CA THR A 69 4.11 8.74 -16.45
C THR A 69 5.27 8.88 -15.47
N LYS A 70 6.12 9.91 -15.65
CA LYS A 70 7.27 10.16 -14.76
C LYS A 70 6.86 10.41 -13.30
N VAL A 71 5.67 10.98 -13.07
CA VAL A 71 5.20 11.25 -11.71
C VAL A 71 4.70 10.00 -11.00
N ASP A 72 4.32 8.95 -11.74
CA ASP A 72 3.76 7.72 -11.20
C ASP A 72 4.84 6.74 -10.70
N ILE A 73 6.12 7.00 -10.99
CA ILE A 73 7.25 6.12 -10.66
C ILE A 73 7.29 5.81 -9.16
N VAL A 74 7.16 6.84 -8.31
CA VAL A 74 7.22 6.68 -6.85
C VAL A 74 5.99 5.93 -6.33
N ALA A 75 4.81 6.21 -6.90
CA ALA A 75 3.58 5.53 -6.53
C ALA A 75 3.62 4.04 -6.90
N LEU A 76 4.11 3.71 -8.09
CA LEU A 76 4.32 2.33 -8.51
C LEU A 76 5.33 1.61 -7.62
N ALA A 77 6.40 2.31 -7.18
CA ALA A 77 7.42 1.71 -6.32
C ALA A 77 6.84 1.33 -4.95
N ALA A 78 6.02 2.23 -4.38
CA ALA A 78 5.31 1.97 -3.13
C ALA A 78 4.34 0.78 -3.27
N TYR A 79 3.60 0.70 -4.37
CA TYR A 79 2.74 -0.45 -4.67
C TYR A 79 3.54 -1.77 -4.70
N CYS A 80 4.68 -1.79 -5.40
CA CYS A 80 5.51 -2.99 -5.51
C CYS A 80 6.08 -3.43 -4.15
N GLU A 81 6.48 -2.49 -3.28
CA GLU A 81 6.89 -2.83 -1.91
C GLU A 81 5.73 -3.37 -1.07
N CYS A 82 4.56 -2.74 -1.14
CA CYS A 82 3.37 -3.25 -0.46
C CYS A 82 3.02 -4.67 -0.90
N PHE A 83 3.14 -4.97 -2.20
CA PHE A 83 2.95 -6.31 -2.74
C PHE A 83 3.98 -7.30 -2.17
N ALA A 84 5.27 -6.94 -2.16
CA ALA A 84 6.32 -7.78 -1.59
C ALA A 84 6.08 -8.08 -0.10
N ASN A 85 5.71 -7.06 0.68
CA ASN A 85 5.37 -7.20 2.09
C ASN A 85 4.14 -8.08 2.29
N TRP A 86 3.11 -7.91 1.46
CA TRP A 86 1.91 -8.74 1.51
C TRP A 86 2.24 -10.21 1.28
N VAL A 87 3.00 -10.53 0.22
CA VAL A 87 3.41 -11.91 -0.07
C VAL A 87 4.20 -12.52 1.09
N ASP A 88 5.18 -11.79 1.63
CA ASP A 88 6.00 -12.24 2.76
C ASP A 88 5.16 -12.47 4.03
N ILE A 89 4.28 -11.53 4.36
CA ILE A 89 3.37 -11.64 5.51
C ILE A 89 2.40 -12.79 5.32
N THR A 90 1.83 -13.00 4.13
CA THR A 90 0.91 -14.10 3.84
C THR A 90 1.60 -15.46 4.02
N VAL A 91 2.83 -15.62 3.52
CA VAL A 91 3.60 -16.87 3.71
C VAL A 91 3.91 -17.10 5.19
N LYS A 92 4.34 -16.06 5.92
CA LYS A 92 4.56 -16.14 7.37
C LYS A 92 3.28 -16.51 8.10
N LEU A 93 2.17 -15.87 7.75
CA LEU A 93 0.86 -16.07 8.35
C LEU A 93 0.36 -17.50 8.16
N GLN A 94 0.53 -18.07 6.96
CA GLN A 94 0.18 -19.47 6.70
C GLN A 94 1.01 -20.45 7.53
N ARG A 95 2.31 -20.16 7.73
CA ARG A 95 3.20 -21.04 8.51
C ARG A 95 2.95 -20.97 10.01
N THR A 96 2.71 -19.78 10.54
CA THR A 96 2.73 -19.55 11.99
C THR A 96 1.37 -19.20 12.60
N GLY A 97 0.36 -18.93 11.77
CA GLY A 97 -0.93 -18.38 12.19
C GLY A 97 -0.87 -16.90 12.61
N LEU A 98 -2.04 -16.29 12.82
CA LEU A 98 -2.15 -14.89 13.22
C LEU A 98 -1.86 -14.77 14.74
N TYR A 99 -0.61 -14.50 15.12
CA TYR A 99 -0.27 -14.23 16.51
C TYR A 99 0.42 -12.88 16.68
N ILE A 100 0.01 -12.15 17.73
CA ILE A 100 0.62 -10.89 18.14
C ILE A 100 1.43 -11.20 19.39
N LYS A 101 2.76 -11.01 19.35
CA LYS A 101 3.57 -10.99 20.57
C LYS A 101 3.30 -9.67 21.28
N SER A 102 2.46 -9.70 22.31
CA SER A 102 2.29 -8.53 23.15
C SER A 102 3.43 -8.47 24.17
N PRO A 103 4.18 -7.36 24.28
CA PRO A 103 5.21 -7.20 25.29
C PRO A 103 4.57 -6.88 26.65
N ILE A 104 3.71 -7.76 27.15
CA ILE A 104 3.18 -7.64 28.51
C ILE A 104 4.30 -8.07 29.45
N LYS A 105 4.99 -7.09 30.02
CA LYS A 105 5.84 -7.29 31.20
C LYS A 105 4.90 -7.52 32.38
N ARG A 106 4.73 -8.77 32.82
CA ARG A 106 4.10 -9.04 34.11
C ARG A 106 5.13 -8.70 35.19
N ASP A 107 4.89 -7.62 35.92
CA ASP A 107 5.52 -7.44 37.22
C ASP A 107 4.91 -8.48 38.17
N LYS A 108 5.75 -9.38 38.69
CA LYS A 108 5.35 -10.39 39.68
C LYS A 108 5.61 -9.93 41.10
N SER A 109 5.95 -8.66 41.30
CA SER A 109 6.13 -8.10 42.62
C SER A 109 4.85 -8.32 43.44
N ARG A 110 5.00 -9.02 44.55
CA ARG A 110 3.87 -9.41 45.40
C ARG A 110 4.23 -9.13 46.86
N MET A 111 3.22 -8.79 47.63
CA MET A 111 3.39 -8.69 49.08
C MET A 111 3.33 -10.10 49.68
N VAL A 112 4.33 -10.46 50.47
CA VAL A 112 4.36 -11.69 51.26
C VAL A 112 4.74 -11.28 52.68
N ASP A 113 3.89 -11.60 53.65
CA ASP A 113 4.12 -11.29 55.07
C ASP A 113 4.48 -9.82 55.35
N GLY A 114 3.76 -8.89 54.70
CA GLY A 114 3.96 -7.45 54.85
C GLY A 114 5.21 -6.87 54.19
N LYS A 115 6.04 -7.70 53.53
CA LYS A 115 7.23 -7.25 52.79
C LYS A 115 7.02 -7.35 51.28
N MET A 116 7.51 -6.35 50.55
CA MET A 116 7.52 -6.41 49.08
C MET A 116 8.60 -7.38 48.63
N VAL A 117 8.20 -8.39 47.86
CA VAL A 117 9.14 -9.27 47.18
C VAL A 117 9.17 -8.86 45.71
N GLU A 118 10.31 -8.32 45.25
CA GLU A 118 10.48 -7.94 43.84
C GLU A 118 10.36 -9.17 42.93
N GLY A 119 9.45 -9.10 41.97
CA GLY A 119 9.29 -10.11 40.95
C GLY A 119 10.20 -9.85 39.75
N LYS A 120 10.90 -10.87 39.27
CA LYS A 120 11.67 -10.76 38.02
C LYS A 120 10.72 -10.51 36.85
N ILE A 121 10.90 -9.40 36.12
CA ILE A 121 10.19 -9.13 34.87
C ILE A 121 10.61 -10.18 33.85
N LEU A 122 9.72 -11.11 33.52
CA LEU A 122 9.96 -12.10 32.47
C LEU A 122 9.71 -11.42 31.11
N SER A 123 10.72 -11.41 30.25
CA SER A 123 10.63 -10.88 28.87
C SER A 123 9.87 -11.78 27.90
N GLY A 124 9.18 -12.81 28.40
CA GLY A 124 8.35 -13.71 27.61
C GLY A 124 7.01 -13.07 27.30
N GLY A 125 6.94 -12.26 26.24
CA GLY A 125 5.68 -11.67 25.78
C GLY A 125 4.63 -12.75 25.52
N ASN A 126 3.41 -12.55 26.05
CA ASN A 126 2.29 -13.45 25.78
C ASN A 126 2.03 -13.46 24.26
N ILE A 127 2.00 -14.66 23.68
CA ILE A 127 1.58 -14.88 22.30
C ILE A 127 0.06 -14.90 22.30
N VAL A 128 -0.56 -13.83 21.81
CA VAL A 128 -2.02 -13.78 21.63
C VAL A 128 -2.32 -14.22 20.21
N GLN A 129 -2.82 -15.45 20.02
CA GLN A 129 -3.44 -15.83 18.75
C GLN A 129 -4.83 -15.20 18.65
N SER A 130 -5.19 -14.72 17.46
CA SER A 130 -6.56 -14.27 17.21
C SER A 130 -7.53 -15.46 17.34
N PRO A 131 -8.56 -15.38 18.21
CA PRO A 131 -9.52 -16.48 18.41
C PRO A 131 -10.21 -16.93 17.12
N LEU A 132 -10.47 -15.99 16.20
CA LEU A 132 -11.14 -16.25 14.92
C LEU A 132 -10.30 -17.17 14.01
N TRP A 133 -8.97 -17.03 14.06
CA TRP A 133 -8.06 -17.87 13.28
C TRP A 133 -7.98 -19.29 13.86
N ALA A 134 -7.95 -19.41 15.19
CA ALA A 134 -7.95 -20.72 15.87
C ALA A 134 -9.25 -21.51 15.60
N ILE A 135 -10.40 -20.82 15.57
CA ILE A 135 -11.70 -21.43 15.24
C ILE A 135 -11.72 -21.92 13.78
N LYS A 136 -11.25 -21.10 12.82
CA LYS A 136 -11.17 -21.49 11.41
C LYS A 136 -10.31 -22.76 11.21
N ASN A 137 -9.12 -22.81 11.81
CA ASN A 137 -8.22 -23.95 11.67
C ASN A 137 -8.78 -25.24 12.31
N ARG A 138 -9.59 -25.13 13.37
CA ARG A 138 -10.28 -26.29 13.97
C ARG A 138 -11.42 -26.80 13.07
N ALA A 139 -12.15 -25.90 12.41
CA ALA A 139 -13.25 -26.26 11.51
C ALA A 139 -12.79 -26.94 10.21
N GLU A 140 -11.55 -26.72 9.77
CA GLU A 140 -10.98 -27.39 8.59
C GLU A 140 -10.42 -28.80 8.90
N LEU A 141 -10.39 -29.21 10.18
CA LEU A 141 -9.88 -30.50 10.65
C LEU A 141 -10.99 -31.52 10.99
N GLU A 142 -12.26 -31.11 10.91
CA GLU A 142 -13.45 -31.97 11.03
C GLU A 142 -14.00 -32.31 9.64
#